data_AF-A0A3N5IPY5-F1
#
_entry.id   AF-A0A3N5IPY5-F1
#
_cell.length_a   1.000
_cell.length_b   1.000
_cell.length_c   1.000
_cell.angle_alpha   90.00
_cell.angle_beta   90.00
_cell.angle_gamma   90.00
#
_symmetry.space_group_name_H-M   'P 1'
#
loop_
_entity.id
_entity.type
_entity.pdbx_description
1 polymer ?
#
loop_
_entity_poly.entity_id
_entity_poly.type
_entity_poly.pdbx_seq_one_letter_code
_entity_poly.pdbx_strand_id
1 'polypeptide(L)' 'FILLAGILFYVWLQVQMVGLSYEISTAQKQKKELVETNKKLRIQWASLRSPDRIEQIAFNQLGLRPPERGQIEILP' A
#
# COMPACT_ATOMS: atom_id res chain seq x y z
N PHE A 1 17.39 3.63 51.79
CA PHE A 1 17.75 2.52 50.88
C PHE A 1 16.62 2.18 49.89
N ILE A 2 15.40 1.90 50.36
CA ILE A 2 14.24 1.54 49.50
C ILE A 2 13.90 2.61 48.45
N LEU A 3 13.90 3.89 48.84
CA LEU A 3 13.64 5.00 47.89
C LEU A 3 14.67 5.07 46.77
N LEU A 4 15.95 4.84 47.09
CA LEU A 4 17.03 4.85 46.12
C LEU A 4 16.86 3.70 45.11
N ALA A 5 16.55 2.50 45.61
CA ALA A 5 16.27 1.34 44.78
C ALA A 5 15.05 1.55 43.86
N GLY A 6 13.99 2.18 44.36
CA GLY A 6 12.82 2.52 43.56
C GLY A 6 13.12 3.52 42.44
N ILE A 7 13.94 4.53 42.71
CA ILE A 7 14.37 5.52 41.70
C ILE A 7 15.25 4.84 40.63
N LEU A 8 16.21 3.99 41.01
CA LEU A 8 17.01 3.24 40.05
C LEU A 8 16.14 2.32 39.17
N PHE A 9 15.18 1.63 39.78
CA PHE A 9 14.25 0.77 39.05
C PHE A 9 13.37 1.56 38.06
N TYR A 10 12.90 2.73 38.46
CA TYR A 10 12.10 3.61 37.59
C TYR A 10 12.90 4.08 36.38
N VAL A 11 14.14 4.54 36.59
CA VAL A 11 15.03 4.97 35.50
C VAL A 11 15.33 3.81 34.56
N TRP A 12 15.59 2.61 35.09
CA TRP A 12 15.76 1.40 34.28
C TRP A 12 14.53 1.14 33.39
N LEU A 13 13.33 1.20 33.97
CA LEU A 13 12.09 0.93 33.24
C LEU A 13 11.86 1.94 32.11
N GLN A 14 12.16 3.22 32.37
CA GLN A 14 12.11 4.29 31.38
C GLN A 14 13.06 4.04 30.21
N VAL A 15 14.31 3.65 30.48
CA VAL A 15 15.30 3.34 29.41
C VAL A 15 14.81 2.20 28.52
N GLN A 16 14.23 1.14 29.10
CA GLN A 16 13.67 0.04 28.32
C GLN A 16 12.46 0.45 27.48
N MET A 17 11.59 1.30 28.03
CA MET A 17 10.40 1.81 27.34
C MET A 17 10.76 2.67 26.13
N VAL A 18 11.84 3.47 26.21
CA VAL A 18 12.36 4.27 25.09
C VAL A 18 12.89 3.36 23.97
N GLY A 19 13.61 2.29 24.32
CA GLY A 19 14.10 1.32 23.33
C GLY A 19 12.96 0.65 22.55
N LEU A 20 11.92 0.19 23.26
CA LEU A 20 10.76 -0.45 22.66
C LEU A 20 9.97 0.51 21.75
N SER A 21 9.85 1.78 22.16
CA SER A 21 9.19 2.82 21.36
C SER A 21 9.93 3.12 20.06
N TYR A 22 11.27 2.95 20.06
CA TYR A 22 12.08 3.11 18.85
C TYR A 22 11.83 1.97 17.85
N GLU A 23 11.82 0.72 18.31
CA GLU A 23 11.46 -0.43 17.46
C GLU A 23 10.07 -0.27 16.85
N ILE A 24 9.07 0.12 17.65
CA ILE A 24 7.72 0.40 17.17
C ILE A 24 7.73 1.50 16.11
N SER A 25 8.48 2.58 16.33
CA SER A 25 8.57 3.70 15.37
C SER A 25 9.20 3.27 14.04
N THR A 26 10.25 2.46 14.08
CA THR A 26 10.91 1.94 12.87
C THR A 26 10.00 0.99 12.09
N ALA A 27 9.32 0.06 12.77
CA ALA A 27 8.36 -0.86 12.16
C ALA A 27 7.16 -0.10 11.56
N GLN A 28 6.65 0.93 12.24
CA GLN A 28 5.58 1.78 11.72
C GLN A 28 6.01 2.56 10.47
N LYS A 29 7.26 3.05 10.43
CA LYS A 29 7.81 3.75 9.25
C LYS A 29 7.88 2.82 8.05
N GLN A 30 8.41 1.61 8.22
CA GLN A 30 8.47 0.60 7.16
C GLN A 30 7.08 0.24 6.65
N LYS A 31 6.12 -0.01 7.57
CA LYS A 31 4.73 -0.28 7.20
C LYS A 31 4.14 0.85 6.36
N LYS A 32 4.36 2.11 6.77
CA LYS A 32 3.85 3.29 6.04
C LYS A 32 4.43 3.37 4.63
N GLU A 33 5.72 3.11 4.47
CA GLU A 33 6.39 3.10 3.18
C GLU A 33 5.86 2.01 2.25
N LEU A 34 5.65 0.79 2.76
CA LEU A 34 5.05 -0.30 1.99
C LEU A 34 3.61 0.02 1.57
N VAL A 35 2.79 0.62 2.46
CA VAL A 35 1.41 1.01 2.15
C VAL A 35 1.37 2.09 1.07
N GLU A 36 2.22 3.11 1.17
CA GLU A 36 2.36 4.16 0.14
C GLU A 36 2.79 3.56 -1.20
N THR A 37 3.76 2.65 -1.20
CA THR A 37 4.24 1.98 -2.41
C THR A 37 3.15 1.12 -3.03
N ASN A 38 2.41 0.35 -2.23
CA ASN A 38 1.30 -0.46 -2.69
C ASN A 38 0.18 0.41 -3.28
N LYS A 39 -0.15 1.54 -2.65
CA LYS A 39 -1.14 2.49 -3.16
C LYS A 39 -0.71 3.09 -4.49
N LYS A 40 0.56 3.51 -4.61
CA LYS A 40 1.14 4.01 -5.87
C LYS A 40 1.10 2.96 -6.97
N LEU A 41 1.47 1.72 -6.66
CA LEU A 41 1.38 0.61 -7.59
C LEU A 41 -0.07 0.40 -8.00
N ARG A 42 -1.02 0.31 -7.06
CA ARG A 42 -2.43 0.07 -7.38
C ARG A 42 -3.02 1.16 -8.28
N ILE A 43 -2.62 2.41 -8.09
CA ILE A 43 -2.99 3.52 -8.99
C ILE A 43 -2.38 3.34 -10.38
N GLN A 44 -1.08 3.01 -10.48
CA GLN A 44 -0.43 2.73 -11.76
C GLN A 44 -1.05 1.53 -12.48
N TRP A 45 -1.40 0.48 -11.74
CA TRP A 45 -2.11 -0.69 -12.24
C TRP A 45 -3.51 -0.34 -12.71
N ALA A 46 -4.24 0.50 -11.98
CA ALA A 46 -5.56 0.99 -12.38
C ALA A 46 -5.50 1.90 -13.62
N SER A 47 -4.44 2.70 -13.78
CA SER A 47 -4.23 3.51 -14.99
C SER A 47 -3.76 2.69 -16.18
N LEU A 48 -3.01 1.60 -15.96
CA LEU A 48 -2.62 0.66 -17.01
C LEU A 48 -3.77 -0.25 -17.43
N ARG A 49 -4.69 -0.55 -16.50
CA ARG A 49 -5.95 -1.25 -16.74
C ARG A 49 -7.12 -0.27 -16.92
N SER A 50 -6.87 1.01 -17.24
CA SER A 50 -7.98 1.88 -17.63
C SER A 50 -8.50 1.35 -18.96
N PRO A 51 -9.78 0.94 -19.02
CA PRO A 51 -10.41 0.52 -20.26
C PRO A 51 -10.20 1.57 -21.36
N ASP A 52 -10.13 2.85 -21.00
CA ASP A 52 -9.83 3.98 -21.88
C ASP A 52 -8.53 3.85 -22.69
N ARG A 53 -7.43 3.33 -22.11
CA ARG A 53 -6.17 3.16 -22.88
C ARG A 53 -6.27 1.98 -23.83
N ILE A 54 -6.92 0.91 -23.39
CA ILE A 54 -7.18 -0.27 -24.22
C ILE A 54 -8.11 0.12 -25.37
N GLU A 55 -9.16 0.87 -25.10
CA GLU A 55 -10.09 1.43 -26.08
C GLU A 55 -9.37 2.38 -27.04
N GLN A 56 -8.55 3.31 -26.56
CA GLN A 56 -7.79 4.19 -27.46
C GLN A 56 -6.84 3.43 -28.38
N ILE A 57 -6.17 2.37 -27.90
CA ILE A 57 -5.31 1.54 -28.76
C ILE A 57 -6.18 0.71 -29.73
N ALA A 58 -7.28 0.14 -29.24
CA ALA A 58 -8.23 -0.63 -30.03
C ALA A 58 -8.81 0.21 -31.17
N PHE A 59 -9.30 1.41 -30.87
CA PHE A 59 -9.89 2.33 -31.84
C PHE A 59 -8.85 2.96 -32.77
N ASN A 60 -7.77 3.52 -32.22
CA ASN A 60 -6.87 4.38 -32.99
C ASN A 60 -5.73 3.64 -33.68
N GLN A 61 -5.28 2.51 -33.13
CA GLN A 61 -4.13 1.76 -33.68
C GLN A 61 -4.54 0.44 -34.32
N LEU A 62 -5.56 -0.23 -33.78
CA LEU A 62 -6.01 -1.54 -34.26
C LEU A 62 -7.29 -1.46 -35.11
N GLY A 63 -7.94 -0.29 -35.19
CA GLY A 63 -9.16 -0.08 -35.98
C GLY A 63 -10.38 -0.89 -35.51
N LEU A 64 -10.32 -1.42 -34.28
CA LEU A 64 -11.40 -2.19 -33.67
C LEU A 64 -12.57 -1.24 -33.36
N ARG A 65 -13.78 -1.66 -33.73
CA ARG A 65 -15.03 -0.96 -33.40
C ARG A 65 -15.81 -1.79 -32.37
N PRO A 66 -16.63 -1.17 -31.51
CA PRO A 66 -17.49 -1.91 -30.60
C PRO A 66 -18.37 -2.84 -31.42
N PRO A 67 -18.53 -4.10 -30.99
CA PRO A 67 -19.36 -5.06 -31.70
C PRO A 67 -20.80 -4.54 -31.80
N GLU A 68 -21.42 -4.68 -32.98
CA GLU A 68 -22.83 -4.34 -33.15
C GLU A 68 -23.71 -5.24 -32.26
N ARG A 69 -24.84 -4.71 -31.80
CA ARG A 69 -25.79 -5.41 -30.90
C ARG A 69 -26.32 -6.66 -31.60
N GLY A 70 -25.66 -7.79 -31.38
CA GLY A 70 -25.92 -9.07 -32.05
C GLY A 70 -24.68 -9.97 -32.18
N GLN A 71 -23.47 -9.45 -32.00
CA GLN A 71 -22.21 -10.19 -32.16
C GLN A 71 -21.57 -10.62 -30.82
N ILE A 72 -22.32 -10.61 -29.72
CA ILE A 72 -21.87 -11.04 -28.39
C ILE A 72 -22.37 -12.47 -28.17
N GLU A 73 -21.50 -13.44 -28.40
CA GLU A 73 -21.77 -14.85 -28.10
C GLU A 73 -21.19 -15.16 -26.71
N ILE A 74 -22.08 -15.35 -25.73
CA ILE A 74 -21.69 -15.78 -24.39
C ILE A 74 -21.53 -17.30 -24.45
N LEU A 75 -20.28 -17.77 -24.56
CA LEU A 75 -19.97 -19.19 -24.48
C LEU A 75 -20.24 -19.70 -23.05
N PRO A 76 -20.87 -20.88 -22.89
CA PRO A 76 -21.26 -21.45 -21.59
C PRO A 76 -20.07 -21.90 -20.72
#